data_AF-A0A1F6C6E7-F1
#
_entry.id   AF-A0A1F6C6E7-F1
#
_cell.length_a   1.000
_cell.length_b   1.000
_cell.length_c   1.000
_cell.angle_alpha   90.00
_cell.angle_beta   90.00
_cell.angle_gamma   90.00
#
_symmetry.space_group_name_H-M   'P 1'
#
loop_
_entity.id
_entity.type
_entity.pdbx_description
1 polymer ?
#
loop_
_entity_poly.entity_id
_entity_poly.type
_entity_poly.pdbx_seq_one_letter_code
_entity_poly.pdbx_strand_id
1 'polypeptide(L)'
;MRYHRQQKGFTLVELLVVIGIIAILFAVVLVAINPAKRFAETRNARRQSDTRNVLTALTTYAVDNRGNLPPNIPASPACIGTDTAPGGYWLTYGTAGNGANQFQFPRSIAFDSLVNKLIITDRDNNRIVRVDSGSGGTTLGANWVMFDAGGGQFNHPRGITLDSVNNKIYFADSDNGRIVQVDSGGGGTTFGANLAAYGSFGAGATQFSSPTSLVVDTANNKLIIMDYGNNRIVRVDSGGGGTTFGLNRENVGAGVYISPEGVALDPVNNKLYIADAGNNRVVRIDSGGGGTTFGANGLPFGIGPGSATGQFNSPWGVFVDAVKNRLYVADTNNRRIVSIDSGGGGTTLGANWLTFGAFGAGSNQFDIPNGLFLDFPNNKLYVADSNNNRIAQFNAQHCYNLAPFLAPEYLATIPKDPQSGTDVDTGYEIWKALGGAVTIRSATPEKIDNVAPTIQVSQ
;
A
#
# COMPACT_ATOMS: atom_id res chain seq x y z
N MET A 1 47.41 -57.19 59.70
CA MET A 1 47.20 -57.53 58.27
C MET A 1 46.00 -56.75 57.76
N ARG A 2 46.19 -55.76 56.87
CA ARG A 2 45.11 -54.97 56.26
C ARG A 2 44.67 -55.64 54.96
N TYR A 3 43.40 -56.06 54.87
CA TYR A 3 42.78 -56.59 53.65
C TYR A 3 42.41 -55.43 52.72
N HIS A 4 43.09 -55.30 51.58
CA HIS A 4 42.62 -54.45 50.48
C HIS A 4 41.54 -55.19 49.69
N ARG A 5 40.27 -54.76 49.84
CA ARG A 5 39.18 -55.15 48.92
C ARG A 5 39.45 -54.49 47.57
N GLN A 6 39.76 -55.28 46.54
CA GLN A 6 39.73 -54.80 45.16
C GLN A 6 38.27 -54.54 44.78
N GLN A 7 37.91 -53.28 44.56
CA GLN A 7 36.67 -52.92 43.90
C GLN A 7 36.83 -53.23 42.41
N LYS A 8 36.03 -54.17 41.89
CA LYS A 8 35.93 -54.40 40.44
C LYS A 8 35.33 -53.14 39.81
N GLY A 9 36.13 -52.42 39.01
CA GLY A 9 35.64 -51.30 38.21
C GLY A 9 34.72 -51.78 37.10
N PHE A 10 33.79 -50.91 36.68
CA PHE A 10 32.92 -51.16 35.54
C PHE A 10 33.71 -51.41 34.26
N THR A 11 33.29 -52.37 33.46
CA THR A 11 33.87 -52.64 32.14
C THR A 11 33.38 -51.61 31.12
N LEU A 12 34.18 -51.36 30.09
CA LEU A 12 33.84 -50.43 29.01
C LEU A 12 32.54 -50.82 28.28
N VAL A 13 32.28 -52.14 28.18
CA VAL A 13 31.06 -52.69 27.58
C VAL A 13 29.83 -52.35 28.43
N GLU A 14 29.91 -52.49 29.76
CA GLU A 14 28.82 -52.12 30.66
C GLU A 14 28.50 -50.62 30.58
N LEU A 15 29.52 -49.77 30.49
CA LEU A 15 29.33 -48.33 30.33
C LEU A 15 28.61 -47.97 29.02
N LEU A 16 29.03 -48.59 27.90
CA LEU A 16 28.42 -48.36 26.58
C LEU A 16 26.96 -48.84 26.52
N VAL A 17 26.66 -49.99 27.15
CA VAL A 17 25.28 -50.49 27.23
C VAL A 17 24.40 -49.55 28.05
N VAL A 18 24.89 -49.05 29.19
CA VAL A 18 24.14 -48.10 30.03
C VAL A 18 23.86 -46.79 29.27
N ILE A 19 24.86 -46.24 28.57
CA ILE A 19 24.68 -45.02 27.76
C ILE A 19 23.68 -45.27 26.63
N GLY A 20 23.75 -46.43 25.96
CA GLY A 20 22.81 -46.81 24.90
C GLY A 20 21.37 -46.90 25.41
N ILE A 21 21.15 -47.53 26.57
CA ILE A 21 19.83 -47.62 27.20
C ILE A 21 19.31 -46.23 27.59
N ILE A 22 20.15 -45.38 28.18
CA ILE A 22 19.77 -44.00 28.54
C ILE A 22 19.39 -43.20 27.30
N ALA A 23 20.15 -43.31 26.20
CA ALA A 23 19.85 -42.60 24.96
C ALA A 23 18.51 -43.03 24.35
N ILE A 24 18.20 -44.34 24.35
CA ILE A 24 16.92 -44.88 23.87
C ILE A 24 15.78 -44.40 24.75
N LEU A 25 15.91 -44.51 26.08
CA LEU A 25 14.90 -44.04 27.02
C LEU A 25 14.65 -42.52 26.88
N PHE A 26 15.71 -41.73 26.70
CA PHE A 26 15.60 -40.30 26.47
C PHE A 26 14.86 -39.97 25.16
N ALA A 27 15.15 -40.70 24.07
CA ALA A 27 14.45 -40.54 22.81
C ALA A 27 12.95 -40.89 22.92
N VAL A 28 12.62 -42.00 23.61
CA VAL A 28 11.22 -42.40 23.86
C VAL A 28 10.49 -41.34 24.69
N VAL A 29 11.13 -40.80 25.73
CA VAL A 29 10.55 -39.74 26.57
C VAL A 29 10.32 -38.45 25.77
N LEU A 30 11.26 -38.06 24.91
CA LEU A 30 11.11 -36.88 24.05
C LEU A 30 9.93 -37.02 23.07
N VAL A 31 9.78 -38.19 22.45
CA VAL A 31 8.66 -38.48 21.55
C VAL A 31 7.33 -38.51 22.31
N ALA A 32 7.31 -39.12 23.50
CA ALA A 32 6.11 -39.23 24.32
C ALA A 32 5.64 -37.87 24.88
N ILE A 33 6.57 -37.00 25.27
CA ILE A 33 6.24 -35.67 25.82
C ILE A 33 5.90 -34.67 24.71
N ASN A 34 6.50 -34.80 23.52
CA ASN A 34 6.41 -33.86 22.41
C ASN A 34 6.45 -32.39 22.90
N PRO A 35 7.61 -31.90 23.36
CA PRO A 35 7.72 -30.58 23.99
C PRO A 35 7.15 -29.45 23.13
N ALA A 36 7.35 -29.51 21.81
CA ALA A 36 6.83 -28.53 20.86
C ALA A 36 5.30 -28.42 20.94
N LYS A 37 4.59 -29.56 20.98
CA LYS A 37 3.14 -29.60 21.16
C LYS A 37 2.72 -29.00 22.51
N ARG A 38 3.41 -29.33 23.60
CA ARG A 38 3.08 -28.78 24.93
C ARG A 38 3.28 -27.27 25.02
N PHE A 39 4.33 -26.74 24.39
CA PHE A 39 4.55 -25.30 24.33
C PHE A 39 3.49 -24.59 23.48
N ALA A 40 3.08 -25.18 22.35
CA ALA A 40 2.01 -24.67 21.51
C ALA A 40 0.65 -24.68 22.25
N GLU A 41 0.32 -25.77 22.95
CA GLU A 41 -0.87 -25.88 23.80
C GLU A 41 -0.89 -24.79 24.89
N THR A 42 0.25 -24.56 25.54
CA THR A 42 0.38 -23.54 26.60
C THR A 42 0.18 -22.12 26.05
N ARG A 43 0.76 -21.79 24.89
CA ARG A 43 0.54 -20.50 24.23
C ARG A 43 -0.91 -20.31 23.78
N ASN A 44 -1.55 -21.36 23.25
CA ASN A 44 -2.96 -21.32 22.88
C ASN A 44 -3.89 -21.16 24.10
N ALA A 45 -3.57 -21.79 25.23
CA ALA A 45 -4.28 -21.58 26.49
C ALA A 45 -4.16 -20.12 26.95
N ARG A 46 -2.97 -19.51 26.79
CA ARG A 46 -2.78 -18.08 27.08
C ARG A 46 -3.65 -17.20 26.17
N ARG A 47 -3.66 -17.45 24.86
CA ARG A 47 -4.53 -16.74 23.89
C ARG A 47 -6.01 -16.83 24.25
N GLN A 48 -6.48 -18.01 24.63
CA GLN A 48 -7.87 -18.19 25.09
C GLN A 48 -8.18 -17.32 26.31
N SER A 49 -7.27 -17.28 27.29
CA SER A 49 -7.42 -16.41 28.46
C SER A 49 -7.45 -14.94 28.06
N ASP A 50 -6.53 -14.50 27.18
CA ASP A 50 -6.43 -13.12 26.75
C ASP A 50 -7.68 -12.66 25.98
N THR A 51 -8.20 -13.46 25.04
CA THR A 51 -9.43 -13.13 24.30
C THR A 51 -10.65 -12.98 25.22
N ARG A 52 -10.74 -13.82 26.27
CA ARG A 52 -11.81 -13.73 27.27
C ARG A 52 -11.66 -12.50 28.16
N ASN A 53 -10.45 -12.17 28.58
CA ASN A 53 -10.18 -10.98 29.40
C ASN A 53 -10.60 -9.70 28.68
N VAL A 54 -10.26 -9.58 27.37
CA VAL A 54 -10.68 -8.44 26.56
C VAL A 54 -12.19 -8.38 26.40
N LEU A 55 -12.86 -9.50 26.13
CA LEU A 55 -14.32 -9.53 26.00
C LEU A 55 -15.04 -9.20 27.33
N THR A 56 -14.56 -9.74 28.44
CA THR A 56 -15.11 -9.42 29.78
C THR A 56 -14.97 -7.93 30.06
N ALA A 57 -13.81 -7.33 29.78
CA ALA A 57 -13.59 -5.90 29.94
C ALA A 57 -14.53 -5.05 29.08
N LEU A 58 -14.75 -5.43 27.82
CA LEU A 58 -15.73 -4.80 26.94
C LEU A 58 -17.16 -4.91 27.49
N THR A 59 -17.51 -6.06 28.05
CA THR A 59 -18.82 -6.30 28.64
C THR A 59 -19.02 -5.42 29.88
N THR A 60 -18.02 -5.33 30.76
CA THR A 60 -18.07 -4.46 31.94
C THR A 60 -18.14 -2.98 31.54
N TYR A 61 -17.33 -2.56 30.57
CA TYR A 61 -17.42 -1.21 29.99
C TYR A 61 -18.85 -0.91 29.50
N ALA A 62 -19.47 -1.84 28.78
CA ALA A 62 -20.83 -1.65 28.30
C ALA A 62 -21.85 -1.53 29.43
N VAL A 63 -21.70 -2.31 30.50
CA VAL A 63 -22.55 -2.22 31.70
C VAL A 63 -22.48 -0.82 32.31
N ASP A 64 -21.27 -0.28 32.49
CA ASP A 64 -21.07 1.04 33.08
C ASP A 64 -21.52 2.19 32.16
N ASN A 65 -21.46 1.97 30.84
CA ASN A 65 -21.81 2.96 29.81
C ASN A 65 -23.22 2.78 29.24
N ARG A 66 -24.16 2.25 30.05
CA ARG A 66 -25.59 2.10 29.70
C ARG A 66 -25.85 1.28 28.43
N GLY A 67 -25.07 0.21 28.26
CA GLY A 67 -25.12 -0.67 27.09
C GLY A 67 -24.33 -0.16 25.88
N ASN A 68 -23.69 1.01 25.96
CA ASN A 68 -22.85 1.50 24.86
C ASN A 68 -21.48 0.83 24.89
N LEU A 69 -21.09 0.28 23.75
CA LEU A 69 -19.75 -0.24 23.52
C LEU A 69 -18.78 0.91 23.17
N PRO A 70 -17.46 0.68 23.24
CA PRO A 70 -16.49 1.61 22.68
C PRO A 70 -16.86 2.01 21.25
N PRO A 71 -16.75 3.30 20.90
CA PRO A 71 -17.20 3.82 19.61
C PRO A 71 -16.36 3.25 18.46
N ASN A 72 -16.98 3.08 17.29
CA ASN A 72 -16.29 2.69 16.05
C ASN A 72 -15.65 1.29 16.05
N ILE A 73 -16.17 0.32 16.80
CA ILE A 73 -15.78 -1.08 16.60
C ILE A 73 -16.09 -1.48 15.14
N PRO A 74 -15.10 -2.01 14.38
CA PRO A 74 -15.27 -2.35 12.96
C PRO A 74 -16.32 -3.43 12.70
N ALA A 75 -16.95 -3.39 11.52
CA ALA A 75 -17.93 -4.41 11.08
C ALA A 75 -17.29 -5.70 10.53
N SER A 76 -15.98 -5.67 10.25
CA SER A 76 -15.16 -6.80 9.80
C SER A 76 -13.96 -6.97 10.73
N PRO A 77 -13.34 -8.17 10.80
CA PRO A 77 -12.17 -8.40 11.66
C PRO A 77 -11.08 -7.35 11.41
N ALA A 78 -10.67 -6.67 12.48
CA ALA A 78 -9.56 -5.72 12.51
C ALA A 78 -8.64 -6.06 13.68
N CYS A 79 -7.33 -5.88 13.53
CA CYS A 79 -6.40 -6.11 14.63
C CYS A 79 -6.68 -5.17 15.82
N ILE A 80 -6.22 -5.52 17.01
CA ILE A 80 -6.27 -4.70 18.23
C ILE A 80 -4.86 -4.20 18.51
N GLY A 81 -4.69 -2.92 18.82
CA GLY A 81 -3.37 -2.36 19.13
C GLY A 81 -3.35 -0.83 19.07
N THR A 82 -2.21 -0.23 19.45
CA THR A 82 -2.02 1.23 19.47
C THR A 82 -1.73 1.84 18.10
N ASP A 83 -1.89 1.06 17.02
CA ASP A 83 -1.95 1.57 15.66
C ASP A 83 -3.24 2.38 15.40
N THR A 84 -3.45 3.42 16.21
CA THR A 84 -4.53 4.39 16.08
C THR A 84 -4.28 5.42 15.00
N ALA A 85 -3.09 5.45 14.43
CA ALA A 85 -2.82 6.41 13.40
C ALA A 85 -3.46 5.90 12.10
N PRO A 86 -4.29 6.71 11.44
CA PRO A 86 -4.19 6.76 10.00
C PRO A 86 -2.71 7.03 9.66
N GLY A 87 -1.90 6.00 9.39
CA GLY A 87 -0.47 6.14 9.09
C GLY A 87 0.56 5.39 9.97
N GLY A 88 0.23 4.35 10.75
CA GLY A 88 1.17 3.78 11.73
C GLY A 88 2.15 2.68 11.29
N TYR A 89 2.06 2.11 10.08
CA TYR A 89 3.14 1.26 9.54
C TYR A 89 3.53 1.68 8.13
N TRP A 90 4.46 2.64 8.06
CA TRP A 90 5.17 2.95 6.83
C TRP A 90 6.43 2.09 6.73
N LEU A 91 6.37 1.10 5.86
CA LEU A 91 7.59 0.44 5.38
C LEU A 91 8.22 1.34 4.33
N THR A 92 9.55 1.39 4.32
CA THR A 92 10.27 2.16 3.31
C THR A 92 11.28 1.26 2.63
N TYR A 93 11.48 1.54 1.35
CA TYR A 93 12.33 0.75 0.49
C TYR A 93 13.01 1.66 -0.52
N GLY A 94 14.33 1.50 -0.70
CA GLY A 94 15.14 2.34 -1.56
C GLY A 94 16.06 3.27 -0.78
N THR A 95 17.23 3.54 -1.35
CA THR A 95 18.17 4.60 -0.89
C THR A 95 18.65 5.40 -2.10
N ALA A 96 19.34 6.52 -1.88
CA ALA A 96 19.96 7.26 -2.98
C ALA A 96 21.00 6.41 -3.74
N GLY A 97 21.01 6.51 -5.06
CA GLY A 97 22.01 5.89 -5.95
C GLY A 97 21.42 5.30 -7.23
N ASN A 98 22.22 4.53 -7.96
CA ASN A 98 21.85 3.95 -9.26
C ASN A 98 21.92 2.41 -9.30
N GLY A 99 22.28 1.76 -8.19
CA GLY A 99 22.31 0.30 -8.07
C GLY A 99 20.93 -0.33 -7.89
N ALA A 100 20.93 -1.63 -7.61
CA ALA A 100 19.74 -2.34 -7.14
C ALA A 100 19.31 -1.78 -5.78
N ASN A 101 18.00 -1.64 -5.58
CA ASN A 101 17.41 -1.03 -4.38
C ASN A 101 17.85 0.43 -4.15
N GLN A 102 18.32 1.11 -5.19
CA GLN A 102 18.65 2.52 -5.14
C GLN A 102 17.84 3.29 -6.16
N PHE A 103 17.44 4.51 -5.81
CA PHE A 103 16.73 5.44 -6.68
C PHE A 103 17.42 6.80 -6.68
N GLN A 104 17.13 7.60 -7.70
CA GLN A 104 17.42 9.02 -7.74
C GLN A 104 16.16 9.75 -8.19
N PHE A 105 15.49 10.39 -7.23
CA PHE A 105 14.24 11.11 -7.43
C PHE A 105 13.12 10.27 -8.07
N PRO A 106 12.71 9.13 -7.46
CA PRO A 106 11.63 8.31 -7.99
C PRO A 106 10.34 9.12 -8.01
N ARG A 107 9.60 9.11 -9.13
CA ARG A 107 8.49 10.06 -9.35
C ARG A 107 7.12 9.44 -9.26
N SER A 108 6.87 8.37 -10.01
CA SER A 108 5.55 7.76 -10.15
C SER A 108 5.62 6.25 -9.98
N ILE A 109 4.50 5.65 -9.60
CA ILE A 109 4.35 4.23 -9.28
C ILE A 109 3.08 3.73 -9.96
N ALA A 110 3.20 2.63 -10.70
CA ALA A 110 2.08 1.80 -11.11
C ALA A 110 2.17 0.43 -10.44
N PHE A 111 1.04 -0.24 -10.26
CA PHE A 111 0.97 -1.58 -9.69
C PHE A 111 0.35 -2.54 -10.70
N ASP A 112 1.03 -3.65 -10.90
CA ASP A 112 0.52 -4.79 -11.62
C ASP A 112 -0.05 -5.80 -10.62
N SER A 113 -1.38 -5.79 -10.49
CA SER A 113 -2.10 -6.65 -9.56
C SER A 113 -2.11 -8.12 -9.96
N LEU A 114 -1.85 -8.44 -11.24
CA LEU A 114 -1.81 -9.82 -11.71
C LEU A 114 -0.58 -10.56 -11.18
N VAL A 115 0.51 -9.81 -10.95
CA VAL A 115 1.80 -10.38 -10.51
C VAL A 115 2.39 -9.73 -9.27
N ASN A 116 1.63 -8.88 -8.58
CA ASN A 116 2.05 -8.18 -7.36
C ASN A 116 3.37 -7.41 -7.54
N LYS A 117 3.51 -6.67 -8.64
CA LYS A 117 4.71 -5.89 -8.95
C LYS A 117 4.43 -4.39 -8.90
N LEU A 118 5.37 -3.62 -8.38
CA LEU A 118 5.43 -2.17 -8.58
C LEU A 118 6.30 -1.87 -9.80
N ILE A 119 5.89 -0.88 -10.57
CA ILE A 119 6.66 -0.31 -11.67
C ILE A 119 6.84 1.16 -11.38
N ILE A 120 8.09 1.60 -11.31
CA ILE A 120 8.50 2.88 -10.76
C ILE A 120 9.32 3.63 -11.81
N THR A 121 9.03 4.91 -12.00
CA THR A 121 9.87 5.80 -12.80
C THR A 121 10.98 6.37 -11.92
N ASP A 122 12.22 5.98 -12.17
CA ASP A 122 13.40 6.47 -11.47
C ASP A 122 14.00 7.62 -12.27
N ARG A 123 13.47 8.83 -12.02
CA ARG A 123 13.51 9.97 -12.93
C ARG A 123 14.95 10.37 -13.28
N ASP A 124 15.78 10.64 -12.27
CA ASP A 124 17.09 11.22 -12.51
C ASP A 124 18.14 10.15 -12.88
N ASN A 125 17.83 8.88 -12.63
CA ASN A 125 18.56 7.74 -13.20
C ASN A 125 18.10 7.39 -14.62
N ASN A 126 17.14 8.12 -15.20
CA ASN A 126 16.64 7.92 -16.57
C ASN A 126 16.21 6.47 -16.87
N ARG A 127 15.52 5.83 -15.91
CA ARG A 127 15.13 4.42 -16.06
C ARG A 127 13.77 4.10 -15.48
N ILE A 128 13.25 2.96 -15.88
CA ILE A 128 12.08 2.33 -15.27
C ILE A 128 12.55 1.13 -14.45
N VAL A 129 11.96 0.96 -13.27
CA VAL A 129 12.25 -0.12 -12.34
C VAL A 129 11.01 -0.93 -12.11
N ARG A 130 11.12 -2.26 -12.08
CA ARG A 130 10.06 -3.16 -11.63
C ARG A 130 10.54 -4.00 -10.45
N VAL A 131 9.71 -4.11 -9.41
CA VAL A 131 10.01 -4.82 -8.16
C VAL A 131 8.78 -5.52 -7.62
N ASP A 132 8.97 -6.46 -6.71
CA ASP A 132 7.89 -7.00 -5.87
C ASP A 132 7.26 -5.90 -5.02
N SER A 133 5.92 -5.88 -4.97
CA SER A 133 5.17 -4.90 -4.18
C SER A 133 5.13 -5.21 -2.70
N GLY A 134 5.53 -6.42 -2.29
CA GLY A 134 5.27 -6.90 -0.93
C GLY A 134 3.83 -7.35 -0.72
N SER A 135 2.98 -7.36 -1.75
CA SER A 135 1.64 -7.95 -1.75
C SER A 135 1.71 -9.43 -2.11
N GLY A 136 0.67 -10.20 -1.77
CA GLY A 136 0.62 -11.64 -2.10
C GLY A 136 1.72 -12.49 -1.45
N GLY A 137 2.29 -12.05 -0.32
CA GLY A 137 3.37 -12.74 0.39
C GLY A 137 4.79 -12.51 -0.15
N THR A 138 4.95 -11.61 -1.14
CA THR A 138 6.27 -11.21 -1.64
C THR A 138 6.99 -10.28 -0.65
N THR A 139 8.30 -10.07 -0.82
CA THR A 139 9.07 -9.08 -0.06
C THR A 139 9.09 -7.76 -0.83
N LEU A 140 8.68 -6.66 -0.20
CA LEU A 140 8.71 -5.33 -0.83
C LEU A 140 10.11 -5.01 -1.37
N GLY A 141 10.20 -4.70 -2.66
CA GLY A 141 11.45 -4.33 -3.31
C GLY A 141 12.30 -5.49 -3.83
N ALA A 142 11.92 -6.74 -3.59
CA ALA A 142 12.62 -7.89 -4.13
C ALA A 142 12.45 -8.02 -5.66
N ASN A 143 13.25 -8.89 -6.29
CA ASN A 143 13.18 -9.19 -7.72
C ASN A 143 13.26 -7.94 -8.63
N TRP A 144 14.27 -7.10 -8.35
CA TRP A 144 14.54 -5.86 -9.07
C TRP A 144 14.90 -6.10 -10.53
N VAL A 145 14.15 -5.48 -11.43
CA VAL A 145 14.36 -5.51 -12.87
C VAL A 145 14.42 -4.08 -13.38
N MET A 146 15.48 -3.77 -14.12
CA MET A 146 15.65 -2.46 -14.74
C MET A 146 15.27 -2.53 -16.21
N PHE A 147 14.68 -1.45 -16.69
CA PHE A 147 14.45 -1.20 -18.08
C PHE A 147 14.93 0.21 -18.41
N ASP A 148 16.07 0.24 -19.08
CA ASP A 148 16.39 1.30 -20.00
C ASP A 148 15.92 0.83 -21.39
N ALA A 149 15.34 1.70 -22.21
CA ALA A 149 14.98 1.34 -23.57
C ALA A 149 16.25 1.22 -24.45
N GLY A 150 17.12 0.25 -24.16
CA GLY A 150 18.36 -0.03 -24.89
C GLY A 150 19.50 0.96 -24.60
N GLY A 151 19.86 1.15 -23.33
CA GLY A 151 21.11 1.82 -22.94
C GLY A 151 21.19 3.33 -23.18
N GLY A 152 20.10 4.08 -22.95
CA GLY A 152 20.16 5.56 -22.84
C GLY A 152 19.03 6.38 -23.48
N GLN A 153 17.82 5.84 -23.70
CA GLN A 153 16.77 6.56 -24.44
C GLN A 153 15.73 7.31 -23.60
N PHE A 154 15.56 7.01 -22.30
CA PHE A 154 14.68 7.83 -21.46
C PHE A 154 15.42 9.08 -21.00
N ASN A 155 14.68 10.18 -20.86
CA ASN A 155 15.18 11.44 -20.33
C ASN A 155 14.15 12.01 -19.35
N HIS A 156 14.48 11.91 -18.07
CA HIS A 156 13.62 12.21 -16.92
C HIS A 156 12.20 11.63 -17.09
N PRO A 157 12.05 10.29 -17.12
CA PRO A 157 10.73 9.68 -17.17
C PRO A 157 9.93 10.04 -15.91
N ARG A 158 8.66 10.42 -16.09
CA ARG A 158 7.83 10.98 -15.01
C ARG A 158 6.62 10.12 -14.68
N GLY A 159 5.57 10.18 -15.50
CA GLY A 159 4.32 9.46 -15.26
C GLY A 159 4.40 8.02 -15.74
N ILE A 160 3.63 7.13 -15.13
CA ILE A 160 3.45 5.75 -15.55
C ILE A 160 2.00 5.30 -15.33
N THR A 161 1.47 4.48 -16.23
CA THR A 161 0.18 3.80 -16.02
C THR A 161 0.19 2.41 -16.66
N LEU A 162 -0.65 1.51 -16.15
CA LEU A 162 -0.78 0.13 -16.62
C LEU A 162 -2.20 -0.12 -17.12
N ASP A 163 -2.30 -0.65 -18.32
CA ASP A 163 -3.52 -1.26 -18.85
C ASP A 163 -3.39 -2.79 -18.75
N SER A 164 -3.83 -3.33 -17.62
CA SER A 164 -3.71 -4.76 -17.33
C SER A 164 -4.62 -5.62 -18.21
N VAL A 165 -5.69 -5.06 -18.77
CA VAL A 165 -6.61 -5.78 -19.67
C VAL A 165 -5.96 -5.98 -21.03
N ASN A 166 -5.34 -4.93 -21.58
CA ASN A 166 -4.68 -5.00 -22.88
C ASN A 166 -3.17 -5.35 -22.80
N ASN A 167 -2.65 -5.64 -21.61
CA ASN A 167 -1.23 -5.95 -21.36
C ASN A 167 -0.26 -4.85 -21.82
N LYS A 168 -0.57 -3.58 -21.56
CA LYS A 168 0.27 -2.44 -21.96
C LYS A 168 0.72 -1.62 -20.77
N ILE A 169 1.96 -1.14 -20.80
CA ILE A 169 2.46 -0.11 -19.89
C ILE A 169 2.76 1.14 -20.70
N TYR A 170 2.41 2.30 -20.16
CA TYR A 170 2.70 3.59 -20.75
C TYR A 170 3.55 4.43 -19.80
N PHE A 171 4.48 5.20 -20.35
CA PHE A 171 5.37 6.09 -19.59
C PHE A 171 5.45 7.46 -20.26
N ALA A 172 5.51 8.52 -19.47
CA ALA A 172 5.88 9.84 -19.97
C ALA A 172 7.41 9.97 -19.95
N ASP A 173 8.01 10.04 -21.15
CA ASP A 173 9.42 10.31 -21.36
C ASP A 173 9.60 11.82 -21.54
N SER A 174 9.60 12.51 -20.41
CA SER A 174 9.12 13.88 -20.30
C SER A 174 9.99 14.89 -21.01
N ASP A 175 11.30 14.80 -20.81
CA ASP A 175 12.22 15.78 -21.38
C ASP A 175 12.46 15.51 -22.88
N ASN A 176 12.15 14.29 -23.35
CA ASN A 176 12.02 14.00 -24.78
C ASN A 176 10.67 14.43 -25.37
N GLY A 177 9.70 14.83 -24.55
CA GLY A 177 8.38 15.28 -24.98
C GLY A 177 7.55 14.20 -25.66
N ARG A 178 7.67 12.94 -25.23
CA ARG A 178 6.96 11.80 -25.84
C ARG A 178 6.35 10.87 -24.79
N ILE A 179 5.36 10.09 -25.22
CA ILE A 179 4.80 8.98 -24.44
C ILE A 179 5.29 7.67 -25.05
N VAL A 180 5.81 6.77 -24.22
CA VAL A 180 6.31 5.46 -24.64
C VAL A 180 5.32 4.40 -24.18
N GLN A 181 4.99 3.46 -25.07
CA GLN A 181 4.20 2.28 -24.82
C GLN A 181 5.09 1.04 -24.96
N VAL A 182 4.87 0.04 -24.10
CA VAL A 182 5.48 -1.29 -24.21
C VAL A 182 4.49 -2.35 -23.75
N ASP A 183 4.66 -3.59 -24.20
CA ASP A 183 3.93 -4.70 -23.60
C ASP A 183 4.36 -4.92 -22.14
N SER A 184 3.40 -5.23 -21.27
CA SER A 184 3.68 -5.52 -19.85
C SER A 184 4.57 -6.75 -19.65
N GLY A 185 4.58 -7.65 -20.64
CA GLY A 185 5.26 -8.94 -20.57
C GLY A 185 4.51 -9.97 -19.71
N GLY A 186 3.24 -9.73 -19.38
CA GLY A 186 2.39 -10.66 -18.61
C GLY A 186 2.96 -11.02 -17.23
N GLY A 187 3.77 -10.13 -16.66
CA GLY A 187 4.40 -10.31 -15.35
C GLY A 187 5.60 -11.27 -15.30
N GLY A 188 6.20 -11.60 -16.45
CA GLY A 188 7.52 -12.24 -16.52
C GLY A 188 8.64 -11.38 -15.94
N THR A 189 9.87 -11.90 -15.91
CA THR A 189 11.04 -11.18 -15.36
C THR A 189 11.57 -10.06 -16.27
N THR A 190 11.07 -9.93 -17.50
CA THR A 190 11.42 -8.84 -18.43
C THR A 190 10.20 -7.99 -18.80
N PHE A 191 10.41 -6.76 -19.24
CA PHE A 191 9.36 -6.01 -19.94
C PHE A 191 9.08 -6.70 -21.28
N GLY A 192 7.85 -6.58 -21.79
CA GLY A 192 7.46 -7.23 -23.03
C GLY A 192 8.05 -6.56 -24.28
N ALA A 193 7.69 -7.09 -25.45
CA ALA A 193 8.09 -6.54 -26.74
C ALA A 193 7.24 -5.31 -27.14
N ASN A 194 7.32 -4.89 -28.41
CA ASN A 194 6.46 -3.88 -29.01
C ASN A 194 6.57 -2.48 -28.38
N LEU A 195 7.80 -2.00 -28.25
CA LEU A 195 8.06 -0.61 -27.91
C LEU A 195 7.56 0.32 -29.02
N ALA A 196 6.70 1.27 -28.67
CA ALA A 196 6.24 2.33 -29.53
C ALA A 196 6.33 3.67 -28.79
N ALA A 197 6.50 4.77 -29.53
CA ALA A 197 6.51 6.11 -28.96
C ALA A 197 5.60 7.03 -29.76
N TYR A 198 4.93 7.93 -29.05
CA TYR A 198 4.07 8.95 -29.63
C TYR A 198 4.46 10.34 -29.13
N GLY A 199 4.66 11.23 -30.09
CA GLY A 199 4.95 12.64 -29.88
C GLY A 199 6.42 13.03 -29.85
N SER A 200 6.65 14.33 -29.74
CA SER A 200 7.97 14.96 -29.67
C SER A 200 7.88 16.25 -28.86
N PHE A 201 9.01 16.80 -28.43
CA PHE A 201 9.03 18.08 -27.73
C PHE A 201 8.33 19.21 -28.52
N GLY A 202 7.47 19.99 -27.86
CA GLY A 202 6.82 21.18 -28.40
C GLY A 202 5.35 21.35 -27.98
N ALA A 203 4.65 22.27 -28.65
CA ALA A 203 3.25 22.62 -28.35
C ALA A 203 2.26 22.25 -29.47
N GLY A 204 2.77 21.79 -30.61
CA GLY A 204 2.01 21.39 -31.79
C GLY A 204 1.04 20.23 -31.53
N ALA A 205 0.32 19.86 -32.59
CA ALA A 205 -0.78 18.90 -32.51
C ALA A 205 -0.35 17.55 -31.94
N THR A 206 0.81 17.01 -32.28
CA THR A 206 1.29 15.73 -31.73
C THR A 206 2.44 15.91 -30.73
N GLN A 207 2.70 17.13 -30.28
CA GLN A 207 3.87 17.45 -29.46
C GLN A 207 3.49 17.59 -27.99
N PHE A 208 4.44 17.32 -27.10
CA PHE A 208 4.30 17.51 -25.66
C PHE A 208 5.45 18.35 -25.12
N SER A 209 5.21 19.06 -24.02
CA SER A 209 6.22 19.81 -23.27
C SER A 209 6.26 19.28 -21.85
N SER A 210 7.24 18.42 -21.55
CA SER A 210 7.42 17.78 -20.24
C SER A 210 6.16 17.08 -19.69
N PRO A 211 5.55 16.11 -20.39
CA PRO A 211 4.37 15.40 -19.87
C PRO A 211 4.67 14.74 -18.51
N THR A 212 3.74 14.85 -17.56
CA THR A 212 4.02 14.56 -16.14
C THR A 212 3.29 13.35 -15.58
N SER A 213 2.05 13.15 -15.99
CA SER A 213 1.15 12.11 -15.47
C SER A 213 0.27 11.60 -16.60
N LEU A 214 -0.16 10.34 -16.50
CA LEU A 214 -1.04 9.73 -17.46
C LEU A 214 -1.91 8.67 -16.79
N VAL A 215 -3.11 8.47 -17.33
CA VAL A 215 -4.05 7.45 -16.90
C VAL A 215 -4.75 6.83 -18.10
N VAL A 216 -4.91 5.51 -18.07
CA VAL A 216 -5.60 4.78 -19.13
C VAL A 216 -7.08 4.63 -18.79
N ASP A 217 -7.93 4.91 -19.78
CA ASP A 217 -9.34 4.56 -19.80
C ASP A 217 -9.49 3.31 -20.67
N THR A 218 -9.24 2.16 -20.05
CA THR A 218 -9.26 0.86 -20.73
C THR A 218 -10.61 0.56 -21.37
N ALA A 219 -11.72 0.98 -20.74
CA ALA A 219 -13.07 0.71 -21.26
C ALA A 219 -13.31 1.40 -22.61
N ASN A 220 -12.69 2.57 -22.81
CA ASN A 220 -12.83 3.36 -24.03
C ASN A 220 -11.58 3.36 -24.92
N ASN A 221 -10.58 2.56 -24.57
CA ASN A 221 -9.28 2.48 -25.25
C ASN A 221 -8.57 3.84 -25.38
N LYS A 222 -8.71 4.73 -24.39
CA LYS A 222 -8.09 6.06 -24.39
C LYS A 222 -6.95 6.17 -23.39
N LEU A 223 -5.97 7.01 -23.71
CA LEU A 223 -4.92 7.44 -22.80
C LEU A 223 -5.08 8.94 -22.55
N ILE A 224 -5.17 9.34 -21.29
CA ILE A 224 -5.27 10.73 -20.85
C ILE A 224 -3.91 11.13 -20.29
N ILE A 225 -3.39 12.25 -20.78
CA ILE A 225 -2.02 12.69 -20.56
C ILE A 225 -2.05 14.12 -20.03
N MET A 226 -1.28 14.36 -18.98
CA MET A 226 -1.02 15.70 -18.45
C MET A 226 0.20 16.30 -19.17
N ASP A 227 -0.02 17.29 -20.02
CA ASP A 227 1.00 18.00 -20.78
C ASP A 227 1.36 19.31 -20.05
N TYR A 228 2.10 19.13 -18.95
CA TYR A 228 2.43 20.15 -17.95
C TYR A 228 2.97 21.45 -18.56
N GLY A 229 3.98 21.37 -19.44
CA GLY A 229 4.64 22.54 -19.99
C GLY A 229 3.77 23.33 -20.96
N ASN A 230 2.70 22.72 -21.46
CA ASN A 230 1.69 23.37 -22.30
C ASN A 230 0.39 23.68 -21.52
N ASN A 231 0.36 23.48 -20.20
CA ASN A 231 -0.78 23.73 -19.31
C ASN A 231 -2.10 23.10 -19.80
N ARG A 232 -2.03 21.88 -20.35
CA ARG A 232 -3.19 21.22 -20.97
C ARG A 232 -3.26 19.74 -20.64
N ILE A 233 -4.47 19.20 -20.81
CA ILE A 233 -4.74 17.78 -20.78
C ILE A 233 -4.97 17.32 -22.22
N VAL A 234 -4.39 16.19 -22.58
CA VAL A 234 -4.49 15.60 -23.91
C VAL A 234 -5.08 14.21 -23.78
N ARG A 235 -6.05 13.87 -24.62
CA ARG A 235 -6.55 12.50 -24.76
C ARG A 235 -6.20 11.95 -26.14
N VAL A 236 -5.73 10.71 -26.20
CA VAL A 236 -5.39 9.99 -27.44
C VAL A 236 -5.87 8.55 -27.36
N ASP A 237 -5.88 7.85 -28.49
CA ASP A 237 -6.04 6.40 -28.53
C ASP A 237 -4.85 5.72 -27.84
N SER A 238 -5.17 4.77 -26.96
CA SER A 238 -4.19 4.04 -26.16
C SER A 238 -3.38 3.02 -26.97
N GLY A 239 -3.84 2.60 -28.15
CA GLY A 239 -3.24 1.46 -28.85
C GLY A 239 -3.64 0.09 -28.26
N GLY A 240 -4.46 0.08 -27.19
CA GLY A 240 -5.15 -1.08 -26.66
C GLY A 240 -6.45 -1.36 -27.41
N GLY A 241 -7.02 -2.55 -27.22
CA GLY A 241 -8.33 -2.94 -27.79
C GLY A 241 -8.44 -2.82 -29.32
N GLY A 242 -7.33 -2.91 -30.05
CA GLY A 242 -7.29 -2.82 -31.52
C GLY A 242 -7.17 -1.40 -32.10
N THR A 243 -7.04 -0.36 -31.25
CA THR A 243 -6.74 1.01 -31.71
C THR A 243 -5.27 1.17 -32.08
N THR A 244 -4.91 2.21 -32.84
CA THR A 244 -3.50 2.56 -33.08
C THR A 244 -3.07 3.61 -32.09
N PHE A 245 -1.94 3.37 -31.42
CA PHE A 245 -1.42 4.26 -30.37
C PHE A 245 -1.20 5.69 -30.88
N GLY A 246 -1.72 6.67 -30.14
CA GLY A 246 -1.55 8.08 -30.44
C GLY A 246 -2.51 8.67 -31.49
N LEU A 247 -3.41 7.88 -32.07
CA LEU A 247 -4.44 8.39 -32.97
C LEU A 247 -5.55 9.15 -32.22
N ASN A 248 -6.38 9.88 -32.98
CA ASN A 248 -7.59 10.57 -32.51
C ASN A 248 -7.36 11.42 -31.25
N ARG A 249 -6.50 12.43 -31.40
CA ARG A 249 -6.13 13.35 -30.35
C ARG A 249 -7.19 14.42 -30.10
N GLU A 250 -7.48 14.66 -28.83
CA GLU A 250 -8.35 15.72 -28.35
C GLU A 250 -7.65 16.55 -27.28
N ASN A 251 -7.71 17.88 -27.42
CA ASN A 251 -7.35 18.80 -26.34
C ASN A 251 -8.52 18.89 -25.38
N VAL A 252 -8.22 18.71 -24.09
CA VAL A 252 -9.23 18.68 -23.04
C VAL A 252 -9.15 20.00 -22.30
N GLY A 253 -9.94 20.96 -22.76
CA GLY A 253 -10.05 22.27 -22.12
C GLY A 253 -11.26 22.33 -21.19
N ALA A 254 -11.02 22.28 -19.89
CA ALA A 254 -12.00 22.69 -18.88
C ALA A 254 -11.29 23.32 -17.67
N GLY A 255 -10.77 24.54 -17.87
CA GLY A 255 -10.14 25.37 -16.84
C GLY A 255 -8.82 25.99 -17.31
N VAL A 256 -8.51 27.21 -16.84
CA VAL A 256 -7.15 27.77 -16.93
C VAL A 256 -6.31 27.05 -15.88
N TYR A 257 -5.62 25.98 -16.29
CA TYR A 257 -4.65 25.28 -15.46
C TYR A 257 -3.34 26.06 -15.42
N ILE A 258 -2.63 25.97 -14.30
CA ILE A 258 -1.27 26.50 -14.17
C ILE A 258 -0.40 25.37 -13.65
N SER A 259 0.54 24.92 -14.49
CA SER A 259 1.49 23.85 -14.16
C SER A 259 0.81 22.59 -13.61
N PRO A 260 -0.19 22.01 -14.30
CA PRO A 260 -0.90 20.85 -13.78
C PRO A 260 -0.01 19.60 -13.79
N GLU A 261 0.02 18.85 -12.70
CA GLU A 261 1.05 17.82 -12.45
C GLU A 261 0.51 16.39 -12.48
N GLY A 262 -0.72 16.17 -12.02
CA GLY A 262 -1.30 14.85 -11.81
C GLY A 262 -2.69 14.71 -12.41
N VAL A 263 -3.00 13.50 -12.90
CA VAL A 263 -4.34 13.14 -13.36
C VAL A 263 -4.76 11.77 -12.82
N ALA A 264 -6.01 11.63 -12.40
CA ALA A 264 -6.60 10.35 -11.99
C ALA A 264 -8.00 10.19 -12.58
N LEU A 265 -8.30 8.98 -13.07
CA LEU A 265 -9.59 8.61 -13.64
C LEU A 265 -10.37 7.76 -12.64
N ASP A 266 -11.61 8.14 -12.39
CA ASP A 266 -12.63 7.30 -11.78
C ASP A 266 -13.54 6.77 -12.89
N PRO A 267 -13.27 5.56 -13.41
CA PRO A 267 -14.06 4.99 -14.50
C PRO A 267 -15.44 4.53 -14.04
N VAL A 268 -15.66 4.33 -12.73
CA VAL A 268 -16.95 3.85 -12.19
C VAL A 268 -17.95 5.01 -12.16
N ASN A 269 -17.50 6.17 -11.69
CA ASN A 269 -18.34 7.37 -11.57
C ASN A 269 -18.15 8.36 -12.73
N ASN A 270 -17.37 8.00 -13.75
CA ASN A 270 -17.03 8.82 -14.91
C ASN A 270 -16.42 10.18 -14.56
N LYS A 271 -15.53 10.25 -13.56
CA LYS A 271 -14.87 11.50 -13.13
C LYS A 271 -13.39 11.51 -13.45
N LEU A 272 -12.85 12.70 -13.71
CA LEU A 272 -11.41 12.93 -13.81
C LEU A 272 -10.99 13.96 -12.76
N TYR A 273 -9.89 13.69 -12.08
CA TYR A 273 -9.30 14.54 -11.04
C TYR A 273 -7.95 15.05 -11.52
N ILE A 274 -7.72 16.35 -11.37
CA ILE A 274 -6.53 17.03 -11.88
C ILE A 274 -5.87 17.81 -10.75
N ALA A 275 -4.61 17.54 -10.49
CA ALA A 275 -3.79 18.36 -9.61
C ALA A 275 -3.33 19.62 -10.37
N ASP A 276 -4.01 20.73 -10.13
CA ASP A 276 -3.71 22.05 -10.71
C ASP A 276 -2.71 22.77 -9.80
N ALA A 277 -1.46 22.28 -9.85
CA ALA A 277 -0.45 22.53 -8.83
C ALA A 277 -0.13 24.01 -8.62
N GLY A 278 -0.03 24.78 -9.72
CA GLY A 278 0.24 26.22 -9.67
C GLY A 278 -0.89 27.03 -9.04
N ASN A 279 -2.13 26.52 -9.10
CA ASN A 279 -3.29 27.12 -8.45
C ASN A 279 -3.57 26.54 -7.05
N ASN A 280 -2.74 25.64 -6.54
CA ASN A 280 -2.88 25.03 -5.21
C ASN A 280 -4.24 24.37 -4.97
N ARG A 281 -4.74 23.65 -5.97
CA ARG A 281 -6.06 23.02 -5.93
C ARG A 281 -6.10 21.70 -6.68
N VAL A 282 -7.15 20.94 -6.45
CA VAL A 282 -7.57 19.83 -7.30
C VAL A 282 -8.84 20.22 -8.04
N VAL A 283 -8.92 19.91 -9.33
CA VAL A 283 -10.12 20.14 -10.15
C VAL A 283 -10.73 18.81 -10.51
N ARG A 284 -12.04 18.64 -10.25
CA ARG A 284 -12.82 17.49 -10.70
C ARG A 284 -13.65 17.88 -11.92
N ILE A 285 -13.55 17.12 -13.01
CA ILE A 285 -14.39 17.26 -14.21
C ILE A 285 -15.09 15.94 -14.52
N ASP A 286 -16.10 15.96 -15.38
CA ASP A 286 -16.60 14.72 -15.98
C ASP A 286 -15.60 14.21 -17.02
N SER A 287 -15.31 12.92 -16.95
CA SER A 287 -14.40 12.24 -17.90
C SER A 287 -14.97 12.14 -19.33
N GLY A 288 -16.28 12.33 -19.48
CA GLY A 288 -17.00 12.17 -20.75
C GLY A 288 -17.29 10.71 -21.14
N GLY A 289 -16.91 9.72 -20.33
CA GLY A 289 -17.33 8.32 -20.48
C GLY A 289 -17.11 7.72 -21.89
N GLY A 290 -15.99 8.06 -22.53
CA GLY A 290 -15.66 7.63 -23.91
C GLY A 290 -16.13 8.56 -25.04
N GLY A 291 -16.97 9.56 -24.78
CA GLY A 291 -17.35 10.59 -25.75
C GLY A 291 -16.19 11.54 -26.11
N THR A 292 -16.33 12.37 -27.15
CA THR A 292 -15.25 13.23 -27.70
C THR A 292 -14.93 14.49 -26.88
N THR A 293 -15.69 14.75 -25.81
CA THR A 293 -15.51 15.94 -24.95
C THR A 293 -15.60 15.56 -23.48
N PHE A 294 -14.79 16.23 -22.65
CA PHE A 294 -14.93 16.19 -21.19
C PHE A 294 -16.03 17.14 -20.74
N GLY A 295 -16.47 17.02 -19.48
CA GLY A 295 -17.50 17.90 -18.93
C GLY A 295 -17.08 19.36 -18.92
N ALA A 296 -17.95 20.24 -19.44
CA ALA A 296 -17.85 21.67 -19.20
C ALA A 296 -18.23 21.94 -17.73
N ASN A 297 -17.42 22.72 -17.01
CA ASN A 297 -17.54 23.07 -15.58
C ASN A 297 -16.78 22.14 -14.61
N GLY A 298 -15.45 22.31 -14.58
CA GLY A 298 -14.64 21.76 -13.51
C GLY A 298 -15.00 22.33 -12.15
N LEU A 299 -15.11 21.45 -11.16
CA LEU A 299 -15.36 21.79 -9.76
C LEU A 299 -14.01 21.86 -9.05
N PRO A 300 -13.45 23.07 -8.83
CA PRO A 300 -12.23 23.21 -8.07
C PRO A 300 -12.49 22.94 -6.58
N PHE A 301 -11.51 22.31 -5.94
CA PHE A 301 -11.47 22.08 -4.50
C PHE A 301 -10.06 22.37 -3.99
N GLY A 302 -9.97 23.08 -2.86
CA GLY A 302 -8.76 23.74 -2.39
C GLY A 302 -9.00 25.23 -2.26
N ILE A 303 -9.02 25.77 -1.03
CA ILE A 303 -9.30 27.19 -0.74
C ILE A 303 -8.04 28.08 -0.83
N GLY A 304 -7.08 27.69 -1.69
CA GLY A 304 -5.82 28.39 -1.90
C GLY A 304 -4.62 27.78 -1.17
N PRO A 305 -3.44 28.44 -1.27
CA PRO A 305 -2.20 27.95 -0.69
C PRO A 305 -2.26 27.91 0.84
N GLY A 306 -1.76 26.82 1.43
CA GLY A 306 -1.59 26.71 2.87
C GLY A 306 -1.64 25.27 3.36
N SER A 307 -1.62 25.09 4.68
CA SER A 307 -1.57 23.77 5.33
C SER A 307 -2.81 23.47 6.18
N ALA A 308 -3.77 24.39 6.29
CA ALA A 308 -5.03 24.13 7.00
C ALA A 308 -5.90 23.11 6.26
N THR A 309 -6.93 22.61 6.92
CA THR A 309 -7.97 21.78 6.29
C THR A 309 -8.57 22.52 5.11
N GLY A 310 -8.65 21.85 3.95
CA GLY A 310 -9.15 22.45 2.71
C GLY A 310 -8.10 23.23 1.91
N GLN A 311 -6.87 23.39 2.40
CA GLN A 311 -5.77 24.05 1.68
C GLN A 311 -4.74 23.04 1.18
N PHE A 312 -4.17 23.32 0.02
CA PHE A 312 -3.03 22.58 -0.54
C PHE A 312 -1.87 23.54 -0.78
N ASN A 313 -0.68 23.00 -1.00
CA ASN A 313 0.50 23.74 -1.44
C ASN A 313 1.21 22.92 -2.52
N SER A 314 1.04 23.32 -3.78
CA SER A 314 1.51 22.61 -4.97
C SER A 314 1.25 21.10 -4.93
N PRO A 315 -0.03 20.67 -4.98
CA PRO A 315 -0.34 19.24 -5.03
C PRO A 315 0.14 18.66 -6.38
N TRP A 316 0.85 17.53 -6.38
CA TRP A 316 1.38 16.93 -7.61
C TRP A 316 0.68 15.62 -7.97
N GLY A 317 0.73 14.62 -7.10
CA GLY A 317 0.09 13.33 -7.32
C GLY A 317 -1.37 13.32 -6.92
N VAL A 318 -2.22 12.66 -7.71
CA VAL A 318 -3.61 12.35 -7.37
C VAL A 318 -3.91 10.90 -7.70
N PHE A 319 -4.71 10.24 -6.87
CA PHE A 319 -5.18 8.89 -7.09
C PHE A 319 -6.59 8.73 -6.50
N VAL A 320 -7.48 8.03 -7.19
CA VAL A 320 -8.87 7.84 -6.75
C VAL A 320 -9.18 6.36 -6.49
N ASP A 321 -9.70 6.08 -5.31
CA ASP A 321 -10.42 4.85 -4.98
C ASP A 321 -11.88 5.02 -5.40
N ALA A 322 -12.19 4.57 -6.61
CA ALA A 322 -13.54 4.62 -7.17
C ALA A 322 -14.54 3.77 -6.37
N VAL A 323 -14.09 2.72 -5.69
CA VAL A 323 -14.95 1.78 -4.94
C VAL A 323 -15.34 2.38 -3.60
N LYS A 324 -14.37 2.94 -2.87
CA LYS A 324 -14.60 3.61 -1.57
C LYS A 324 -14.95 5.08 -1.72
N ASN A 325 -14.98 5.60 -2.94
CA ASN A 325 -15.18 7.02 -3.26
C ASN A 325 -14.18 7.94 -2.53
N ARG A 326 -12.92 7.53 -2.40
CA ARG A 326 -11.85 8.30 -1.73
C ARG A 326 -10.86 8.85 -2.75
N LEU A 327 -10.44 10.09 -2.58
CA LEU A 327 -9.39 10.73 -3.36
C LEU A 327 -8.17 10.95 -2.46
N TYR A 328 -7.02 10.54 -2.95
CA TYR A 328 -5.72 10.70 -2.32
C TYR A 328 -4.91 11.73 -3.10
N VAL A 329 -4.32 12.70 -2.40
CA VAL A 329 -3.56 13.81 -3.01
C VAL A 329 -2.20 13.89 -2.37
N ALA A 330 -1.11 13.88 -3.13
CA ALA A 330 0.21 14.26 -2.61
C ALA A 330 0.28 15.78 -2.56
N ASP A 331 0.18 16.32 -1.36
CA ASP A 331 0.27 17.75 -1.07
C ASP A 331 1.75 18.12 -0.90
N THR A 332 2.45 18.14 -2.04
CA THR A 332 3.89 17.92 -2.13
C THR A 332 4.72 18.92 -1.33
N ASN A 333 4.42 20.22 -1.40
CA ASN A 333 5.19 21.21 -0.63
C ASN A 333 4.83 21.21 0.86
N ASN A 334 3.67 20.70 1.23
CA ASN A 334 3.29 20.48 2.63
C ASN A 334 3.81 19.14 3.19
N ARG A 335 4.52 18.33 2.37
CA ARG A 335 5.17 17.08 2.81
C ARG A 335 4.21 16.04 3.39
N ARG A 336 2.99 15.99 2.84
CA ARG A 336 1.91 15.17 3.37
C ARG A 336 1.05 14.56 2.27
N ILE A 337 0.29 13.54 2.63
CA ILE A 337 -0.76 12.94 1.81
C ILE A 337 -2.14 13.33 2.35
N VAL A 338 -2.92 13.90 1.44
CA VAL A 338 -4.33 14.27 1.40
C VAL A 338 -5.33 13.12 1.31
N SER A 339 -5.93 12.62 2.38
CA SER A 339 -7.14 11.78 2.44
C SER A 339 -8.49 12.50 2.32
N ILE A 340 -9.25 12.49 1.22
CA ILE A 340 -10.60 13.11 1.18
C ILE A 340 -11.65 12.26 0.45
N ASP A 341 -12.92 12.62 0.62
CA ASP A 341 -14.00 12.09 -0.22
C ASP A 341 -13.88 12.67 -1.63
N SER A 342 -14.00 11.79 -2.62
CA SER A 342 -13.84 12.08 -4.06
C SER A 342 -15.04 12.82 -4.65
N GLY A 343 -16.17 12.82 -3.94
CA GLY A 343 -17.45 13.25 -4.44
C GLY A 343 -18.06 12.34 -5.52
N GLY A 344 -17.48 11.16 -5.76
CA GLY A 344 -18.10 10.03 -6.47
C GLY A 344 -19.10 9.30 -5.58
N GLY A 345 -19.97 8.48 -6.16
CA GLY A 345 -20.93 7.66 -5.41
C GLY A 345 -21.89 8.45 -4.48
N GLY A 346 -22.10 9.75 -4.74
CA GLY A 346 -22.95 10.62 -3.92
C GLY A 346 -22.25 11.26 -2.70
N THR A 347 -20.95 11.05 -2.53
CA THR A 347 -20.17 11.75 -1.48
C THR A 347 -20.01 13.25 -1.80
N THR A 348 -19.61 14.04 -0.80
CA THR A 348 -19.27 15.47 -1.00
C THR A 348 -17.78 15.60 -1.24
N LEU A 349 -17.37 16.15 -2.40
CA LEU A 349 -15.96 16.35 -2.72
C LEU A 349 -15.27 17.17 -1.62
N GLY A 350 -14.19 16.63 -1.07
CA GLY A 350 -13.38 17.32 -0.06
C GLY A 350 -13.82 17.12 1.38
N ALA A 351 -14.93 16.39 1.63
CA ALA A 351 -15.31 15.98 2.97
C ALA A 351 -14.36 14.91 3.54
N ASN A 352 -14.47 14.63 4.85
CA ASN A 352 -13.67 13.62 5.55
C ASN A 352 -12.16 13.77 5.31
N TRP A 353 -11.67 15.00 5.52
CA TRP A 353 -10.29 15.39 5.35
C TRP A 353 -9.39 14.75 6.41
N LEU A 354 -8.45 13.94 5.94
CA LEU A 354 -7.43 13.26 6.73
C LEU A 354 -6.07 13.59 6.15
N THR A 355 -5.07 13.77 7.00
CA THR A 355 -3.70 14.06 6.56
C THR A 355 -2.74 13.05 7.16
N PHE A 356 -1.80 12.59 6.34
CA PHE A 356 -0.72 11.69 6.75
C PHE A 356 0.62 12.30 6.35
N GLY A 357 1.67 12.08 7.13
CA GLY A 357 2.99 12.63 6.80
C GLY A 357 3.34 13.92 7.54
N ALA A 358 4.64 14.07 7.79
CA ALA A 358 5.29 15.31 8.16
C ALA A 358 6.62 15.43 7.38
N PHE A 359 7.26 16.58 7.40
CA PHE A 359 8.60 16.70 6.81
C PHE A 359 9.62 15.78 7.52
N GLY A 360 10.44 15.09 6.73
CA GLY A 360 11.57 14.30 7.21
C GLY A 360 11.75 12.98 6.47
N ALA A 361 12.59 12.10 7.02
CA ALA A 361 12.93 10.79 6.44
C ALA A 361 12.60 9.60 7.36
N GLY A 362 11.94 9.83 8.49
CA GLY A 362 11.45 8.78 9.39
C GLY A 362 10.19 8.07 8.87
N SER A 363 9.61 7.22 9.72
CA SER A 363 8.29 6.62 9.49
C SER A 363 7.23 7.72 9.47
N ASN A 364 6.26 7.64 8.54
CA ASN A 364 5.25 8.68 8.31
C ASN A 364 5.85 10.08 8.09
N GLN A 365 7.04 10.16 7.49
CA GLN A 365 7.67 11.42 7.09
C GLN A 365 8.04 11.38 5.61
N PHE A 366 7.87 12.51 4.94
CA PHE A 366 8.10 12.65 3.51
C PHE A 366 8.94 13.89 3.19
N ASP A 367 9.61 13.83 2.05
CA ASP A 367 10.28 14.94 1.39
C ASP A 367 10.03 14.84 -0.13
N ILE A 368 9.17 15.74 -0.60
CA ILE A 368 8.63 15.80 -1.97
C ILE A 368 7.88 14.50 -2.29
N PRO A 369 6.79 14.15 -1.57
CA PRO A 369 5.93 13.06 -1.98
C PRO A 369 5.30 13.40 -3.33
N ASN A 370 5.40 12.50 -4.30
CA ASN A 370 5.00 12.76 -5.68
C ASN A 370 3.86 11.83 -6.12
N GLY A 371 4.18 10.78 -6.88
CA GLY A 371 3.20 9.77 -7.29
C GLY A 371 2.77 8.90 -6.11
N LEU A 372 1.52 8.46 -6.16
CA LEU A 372 0.96 7.55 -5.18
C LEU A 372 0.01 6.55 -5.84
N PHE A 373 -0.11 5.37 -5.26
CA PHE A 373 -0.93 4.27 -5.79
C PHE A 373 -1.52 3.44 -4.66
N LEU A 374 -2.78 2.99 -4.78
CA LEU A 374 -3.41 2.10 -3.80
C LEU A 374 -3.69 0.71 -4.39
N ASP A 375 -3.08 -0.31 -3.78
CA ASP A 375 -3.42 -1.71 -4.01
C ASP A 375 -4.68 -2.04 -3.22
N PHE A 376 -5.84 -1.94 -3.88
CA PHE A 376 -7.15 -2.12 -3.21
C PHE A 376 -7.33 -3.49 -2.57
N PRO A 377 -7.04 -4.63 -3.25
CA PRO A 377 -7.22 -5.95 -2.64
C PRO A 377 -6.44 -6.15 -1.34
N ASN A 378 -5.25 -5.55 -1.24
CA ASN A 378 -4.37 -5.71 -0.09
C ASN A 378 -4.35 -4.49 0.86
N ASN A 379 -5.15 -3.46 0.57
CA ASN A 379 -5.23 -2.21 1.32
C ASN A 379 -3.84 -1.55 1.56
N LYS A 380 -2.99 -1.48 0.52
CA LYS A 380 -1.65 -0.89 0.63
C LYS A 380 -1.51 0.37 -0.21
N LEU A 381 -1.16 1.49 0.42
CA LEU A 381 -0.86 2.75 -0.25
C LEU A 381 0.64 2.87 -0.45
N TYR A 382 1.08 3.13 -1.67
CA TYR A 382 2.46 3.39 -2.02
C TYR A 382 2.63 4.87 -2.35
N VAL A 383 3.72 5.46 -1.91
CA VAL A 383 4.07 6.86 -2.15
C VAL A 383 5.52 6.90 -2.64
N ALA A 384 5.75 7.58 -3.76
CA ALA A 384 7.09 7.92 -4.21
C ALA A 384 7.56 9.13 -3.40
N ASP A 385 8.46 8.89 -2.45
CA ASP A 385 9.02 9.90 -1.56
C ASP A 385 10.31 10.43 -2.19
N SER A 386 10.13 11.29 -3.21
CA SER A 386 11.11 11.52 -4.27
C SER A 386 12.45 12.04 -3.73
N ASN A 387 12.44 13.03 -2.84
CA ASN A 387 13.69 13.63 -2.36
C ASN A 387 14.41 12.74 -1.34
N ASN A 388 13.66 11.88 -0.65
CA ASN A 388 14.23 10.83 0.20
C ASN A 388 14.70 9.60 -0.61
N ASN A 389 14.55 9.61 -1.95
CA ASN A 389 15.02 8.55 -2.86
C ASN A 389 14.48 7.16 -2.51
N ARG A 390 13.21 7.09 -2.12
CA ARG A 390 12.58 5.85 -1.64
C ARG A 390 11.12 5.75 -2.02
N ILE A 391 10.59 4.54 -1.90
CA ILE A 391 9.15 4.27 -1.91
C ILE A 391 8.71 3.99 -0.47
N ALA A 392 7.67 4.68 -0.04
CA ALA A 392 7.01 4.46 1.24
C ALA A 392 5.71 3.68 1.01
N GLN A 393 5.54 2.57 1.71
CA GLN A 393 4.34 1.73 1.69
C GLN A 393 3.64 1.85 3.04
N PHE A 394 2.41 2.36 3.03
CA PHE A 394 1.50 2.29 4.14
C PHE A 394 0.64 1.03 4.03
N ASN A 395 0.65 0.22 5.08
CA ASN A 395 -0.31 -0.86 5.24
C ASN A 395 -1.54 -0.33 5.97
N ALA A 396 -2.71 -0.31 5.33
CA ALA A 396 -3.92 0.27 5.90
C ALA A 396 -4.71 -0.70 6.82
N GLN A 397 -4.10 -1.79 7.30
CA GLN A 397 -4.66 -2.48 8.47
C GLN A 397 -4.53 -1.59 9.70
N HIS A 398 -5.60 -0.88 10.04
CA HIS A 398 -5.70 -0.08 11.25
C HIS A 398 -6.04 -1.01 12.41
N CYS A 399 -5.18 -1.06 13.43
CA CYS A 399 -5.56 -1.76 14.65
C CYS A 399 -6.49 -0.88 15.49
N TYR A 400 -7.62 -1.44 15.92
CA TYR A 400 -8.55 -0.77 16.78
C TYR A 400 -7.97 -0.66 18.20
N ASN A 401 -7.69 0.57 18.64
CA ASN A 401 -7.10 0.80 19.94
C ASN A 401 -8.14 0.84 21.04
N LEU A 402 -8.17 -0.25 21.80
CA LEU A 402 -9.01 -0.40 22.97
C LEU A 402 -8.43 0.27 24.23
N ALA A 403 -7.14 0.61 24.24
CA ALA A 403 -6.47 1.09 25.45
C ALA A 403 -7.14 2.34 26.06
N PRO A 404 -7.54 3.38 25.29
CA PRO A 404 -8.21 4.56 25.85
C PRO A 404 -9.56 4.29 26.52
N PHE A 405 -10.19 3.14 26.23
CA PHE A 405 -11.51 2.79 26.73
C PHE A 405 -11.45 1.75 27.86
N LEU A 406 -10.52 0.80 27.74
CA LEU A 406 -10.46 -0.36 28.63
C LEU A 406 -9.33 -0.25 29.66
N ALA A 407 -8.27 0.52 29.40
CA ALA A 407 -7.12 0.61 30.29
C ALA A 407 -6.95 2.03 30.87
N PRO A 408 -6.58 2.16 32.16
CA PRO A 408 -6.31 1.08 33.12
C PRO A 408 -7.56 0.53 33.85
N GLU A 409 -8.75 1.09 33.58
CA GLU A 409 -9.94 0.92 34.43
C GLU A 409 -10.53 -0.50 34.42
N TYR A 410 -10.64 -1.12 33.24
CA TYR A 410 -11.21 -2.46 33.06
C TYR A 410 -10.15 -3.54 32.85
N LEU A 411 -8.95 -3.14 32.42
CA LEU A 411 -7.76 -3.96 32.25
C LEU A 411 -6.52 -3.14 32.62
N ALA A 412 -5.53 -3.77 33.27
CA ALA A 412 -4.27 -3.09 33.54
C ALA A 412 -3.54 -2.66 32.25
N THR A 413 -3.51 -3.54 31.25
CA THR A 413 -3.00 -3.28 29.89
C THR A 413 -3.72 -4.18 28.90
N ILE A 414 -3.73 -3.82 27.61
CA ILE A 414 -4.27 -4.70 26.56
C ILE A 414 -3.31 -5.90 26.39
N PRO A 415 -3.80 -7.16 26.52
CA PRO A 415 -2.98 -8.34 26.34
C PRO A 415 -2.38 -8.45 24.93
N LYS A 416 -1.21 -9.09 24.84
CA LYS A 416 -0.48 -9.32 23.58
C LYS A 416 -0.28 -10.81 23.36
N ASP A 417 -0.30 -11.23 22.11
CA ASP A 417 0.04 -12.58 21.71
C ASP A 417 1.44 -12.96 22.24
N PRO A 418 1.59 -14.13 22.88
CA PRO A 418 2.83 -14.51 23.58
C PRO A 418 4.04 -14.75 22.65
N GLN A 419 3.85 -14.74 21.34
CA GLN A 419 4.90 -15.01 20.36
C GLN A 419 5.11 -13.85 19.38
N SER A 420 4.03 -13.24 18.90
CA SER A 420 4.09 -12.21 17.86
C SER A 420 3.54 -10.85 18.30
N GLY A 421 2.96 -10.73 19.49
CA GLY A 421 2.24 -9.55 19.92
C GLY A 421 3.14 -8.38 20.29
N THR A 422 2.78 -7.19 19.84
CA THR A 422 3.43 -5.90 20.14
C THR A 422 2.41 -4.92 20.70
N ASP A 423 2.82 -3.71 21.12
CA ASP A 423 1.85 -2.66 21.48
C ASP A 423 1.02 -2.20 20.28
N VAL A 424 1.61 -2.25 19.08
CA VAL A 424 1.04 -1.65 17.87
C VAL A 424 0.08 -2.61 17.16
N ASP A 425 0.41 -3.91 17.13
CA ASP A 425 -0.51 -5.02 16.83
C ASP A 425 -0.35 -6.09 17.90
N THR A 426 -1.40 -6.33 18.67
CA THR A 426 -1.40 -7.29 19.77
C THR A 426 -1.51 -8.74 19.31
N GLY A 427 -1.78 -9.01 18.02
CA GLY A 427 -2.03 -10.37 17.51
C GLY A 427 -3.46 -10.88 17.77
N TYR A 428 -4.34 -9.99 18.24
CA TYR A 428 -5.77 -10.24 18.43
C TYR A 428 -6.59 -9.35 17.50
N GLU A 429 -7.79 -9.80 17.15
CA GLU A 429 -8.72 -9.10 16.28
C GLU A 429 -10.07 -8.87 16.95
N ILE A 430 -10.78 -7.82 16.54
CA ILE A 430 -12.11 -7.44 17.00
C ILE A 430 -13.03 -7.08 15.83
N TRP A 431 -14.31 -7.43 15.94
CA TRP A 431 -15.37 -6.88 15.09
C TRP A 431 -16.74 -6.97 15.77
N LYS A 432 -17.71 -6.19 15.26
CA LYS A 432 -19.10 -6.19 15.69
C LYS A 432 -20.01 -6.64 14.54
N ALA A 433 -20.77 -7.71 14.75
CA ALA A 433 -21.75 -8.20 13.77
C ALA A 433 -22.96 -7.26 13.66
N LEU A 434 -23.76 -7.40 12.58
CA LEU A 434 -25.01 -6.65 12.38
C LEU A 434 -26.01 -6.81 13.54
N GLY A 435 -25.98 -7.95 14.24
CA GLY A 435 -26.78 -8.20 15.44
C GLY A 435 -26.26 -7.57 16.73
N GLY A 436 -25.19 -6.78 16.67
CA GLY A 436 -24.59 -6.10 17.83
C GLY A 436 -23.56 -6.93 18.62
N ALA A 437 -23.47 -8.23 18.37
CA ALA A 437 -22.50 -9.11 19.02
C ALA A 437 -21.06 -8.74 18.66
N VAL A 438 -20.21 -8.56 19.67
CA VAL A 438 -18.77 -8.30 19.51
C VAL A 438 -18.01 -9.61 19.63
N THR A 439 -17.07 -9.84 18.72
CA THR A 439 -16.19 -11.01 18.74
C THR A 439 -14.74 -10.60 18.87
N ILE A 440 -14.00 -11.31 19.72
CA ILE A 440 -12.54 -11.22 19.85
C ILE A 440 -11.93 -12.54 19.39
N ARG A 441 -10.90 -12.48 18.56
CA ARG A 441 -10.24 -13.65 17.99
C ARG A 441 -8.72 -13.54 18.08
N SER A 442 -8.02 -14.66 18.23
CA SER A 442 -6.58 -14.71 17.99
C SER A 442 -6.29 -14.91 16.50
N ALA A 443 -5.45 -14.04 15.92
CA ALA A 443 -5.15 -14.05 14.48
C ALA A 443 -4.30 -15.27 14.07
N THR A 444 -3.34 -15.66 14.91
CA THR A 444 -2.34 -16.70 14.60
C THR A 444 -2.22 -17.75 15.71
N PRO A 445 -3.25 -18.59 15.92
CA PRO A 445 -3.18 -19.68 16.88
C PRO A 445 -2.15 -20.73 16.46
N GLU A 446 -1.44 -21.30 17.42
CA GLU A 446 -0.38 -22.28 17.16
C GLU A 446 -0.97 -23.59 16.68
N LYS A 447 -0.32 -24.19 15.67
CA LYS A 447 -0.77 -25.46 15.11
C LYS A 447 -0.51 -26.60 16.09
N ILE A 448 -1.54 -27.39 16.36
CA ILE A 448 -1.44 -28.67 17.08
C ILE A 448 -1.67 -29.77 16.05
N ASP A 449 -0.71 -30.67 15.90
CA ASP A 449 -0.77 -31.75 14.91
C ASP A 449 -1.07 -31.23 13.47
N ASN A 450 -0.40 -30.13 13.10
CA ASN A 450 -0.55 -29.38 11.83
C ASN A 450 -1.90 -28.68 11.60
N VAL A 451 -2.80 -28.66 12.58
CA VAL A 451 -4.10 -27.98 12.51
C VAL A 451 -4.09 -26.75 13.41
N ALA A 452 -4.45 -25.59 12.87
CA ALA A 452 -4.62 -24.36 13.65
C ALA A 452 -6.02 -24.35 14.29
N PRO A 453 -6.15 -24.32 15.62
CA PRO A 453 -7.45 -24.26 16.27
C PRO A 453 -8.07 -22.87 16.14
N THR A 454 -9.40 -22.77 16.07
CA THR A 454 -10.08 -21.47 16.16
C THR A 454 -10.14 -21.01 17.63
N ILE A 455 -9.47 -19.92 17.96
CA ILE A 455 -9.53 -19.29 19.28
C ILE A 455 -10.29 -17.97 19.16
N GLN A 456 -11.57 -18.00 19.48
CA GLN A 456 -12.45 -16.82 19.45
C GLN A 456 -13.49 -16.88 20.56
N VAL A 457 -13.99 -15.72 20.96
CA VAL A 457 -15.07 -15.57 21.93
C VAL A 457 -15.98 -14.42 21.49
N SER A 458 -17.29 -14.58 21.66
CA SER A 458 -18.31 -13.59 21.28
C SER A 458 -19.22 -13.27 22.47
N GLN A 459 -19.65 -12.01 22.57
CA GLN A 459 -20.65 -11.54 23.54
C GLN A 459 -22.07 -11.92 23.12
#